data_AF-A0A286GP46-F1
#
_entry.id   AF-A0A286GP46-F1
#
_cell.length_a   1.000
_cell.length_b   1.000
_cell.length_c   1.000
_cell.angle_alpha   90.00
_cell.angle_beta   90.00
_cell.angle_gamma   90.00
#
_symmetry.space_group_name_H-M   'P 1'
#
loop_
_entity.id
_entity.type
_entity.pdbx_description
1 polymer ?
#
loop_
_entity_poly.entity_id
_entity_poly.type
_entity_poly.pdbx_seq_one_letter_code
_entity_poly.pdbx_strand_id
1 'polypeptide(L)'
;MTGTAGRGSPARDLPGHRGRPCSLSEQEDRPPDAGLLPPGESARRRARLLRVWQPAVVPDPQARPVPRPLPVLAVAVLLVVLLLWNNVVITRTPGHPASYPLVNALATAVLLAVARASGLSWDELGMARRRLRPGLRWGGAALALVAAGYAVALAVPALRPLLADDRSAGIDLGELAVRVLVRVPFGTVVWEEVAFRGVLVAALARMVPVRRAALIAAAAFGLWHIRPTLGGLAANELVADDLADGPARVGAVVLVCAGTAVAGLLFTWLRLRSGSLLAPVLLHLATNSLGTVAAAIAQR
;
A
#
# COMPACT_ATOMS: atom_id res chain seq x y z
N MET A 1 -64.23 23.25 -41.90
CA MET A 1 -64.08 21.96 -42.61
C MET A 1 -65.06 21.97 -43.77
N THR A 2 -64.56 22.22 -44.98
CA THR A 2 -65.31 22.34 -46.23
C THR A 2 -64.39 21.86 -47.36
N GLY A 3 -64.92 21.01 -48.26
CA GLY A 3 -64.50 20.80 -49.66
C GLY A 3 -63.23 19.98 -49.91
N THR A 4 -63.31 18.70 -50.31
CA THR A 4 -63.45 18.16 -51.71
C THR A 4 -62.18 18.31 -52.57
N ALA A 5 -61.51 17.18 -52.87
CA ALA A 5 -61.41 16.54 -54.20
C ALA A 5 -60.37 17.20 -55.15
N GLY A 6 -59.59 16.53 -55.99
CA GLY A 6 -59.40 15.11 -56.30
C GLY A 6 -58.19 14.91 -57.23
N ARG A 7 -57.73 13.65 -57.28
CA ARG A 7 -57.03 12.89 -58.35
C ARG A 7 -56.36 13.61 -59.53
N GLY A 8 -55.14 13.15 -59.87
CA GLY A 8 -54.63 13.13 -61.26
C GLY A 8 -53.11 13.08 -61.44
N SER A 9 -52.52 11.88 -61.59
CA SER A 9 -51.23 11.61 -62.26
C SER A 9 -51.38 11.71 -63.81
N PRO A 10 -50.36 11.50 -64.69
CA PRO A 10 -48.87 11.43 -64.58
C PRO A 10 -48.06 12.12 -65.73
N ALA A 11 -46.73 12.18 -65.55
CA ALA A 11 -45.60 11.93 -66.51
C ALA A 11 -45.32 12.76 -67.80
N ARG A 12 -43.99 12.76 -68.14
CA ARG A 12 -43.29 13.03 -69.43
C ARG A 12 -43.02 14.51 -69.79
N ASP A 13 -41.93 14.96 -70.43
CA ASP A 13 -40.70 14.37 -71.03
C ASP A 13 -39.68 15.50 -71.36
N LEU A 14 -38.37 15.24 -71.16
CA LEU A 14 -37.18 15.61 -72.00
C LEU A 14 -36.77 17.10 -72.24
N PRO A 15 -35.64 17.41 -72.94
CA PRO A 15 -34.21 17.17 -72.61
C PRO A 15 -33.31 18.43 -72.85
N GLY A 16 -32.00 18.39 -72.55
CA GLY A 16 -31.07 19.41 -73.09
C GLY A 16 -29.66 19.49 -72.51
N HIS A 17 -28.72 18.73 -73.09
CA HIS A 17 -27.27 18.85 -72.92
C HIS A 17 -26.71 20.23 -73.34
N ARG A 18 -25.66 20.71 -72.66
CA ARG A 18 -24.36 21.12 -73.25
C ARG A 18 -23.35 21.57 -72.18
N GLY A 19 -22.10 21.09 -72.31
CA GLY A 19 -20.91 21.71 -71.73
C GLY A 19 -20.08 20.85 -70.77
N ARG A 20 -19.15 20.04 -71.31
CA ARG A 20 -17.88 19.71 -70.63
C ARG A 20 -16.81 20.69 -71.14
N PRO A 21 -15.76 20.96 -70.35
CA PRO A 21 -14.50 20.26 -70.62
C PRO A 21 -13.74 19.80 -69.36
N CYS A 22 -12.79 18.90 -69.61
CA CYS A 22 -11.93 18.20 -68.66
C CYS A 22 -11.00 19.10 -67.82
N SER A 23 -10.82 18.73 -66.56
CA SER A 23 -9.57 18.88 -65.78
C SER A 23 -9.49 17.68 -64.82
N LEU A 24 -8.65 16.69 -65.15
CA LEU A 24 -7.41 16.39 -64.42
C LEU A 24 -7.60 16.18 -62.91
N SER A 25 -7.52 14.91 -62.52
CA SER A 25 -6.91 14.36 -61.29
C SER A 25 -7.21 15.06 -59.97
N GLU A 26 -8.06 14.42 -59.15
CA GLU A 26 -7.82 14.29 -57.72
C GLU A 26 -8.55 13.04 -57.22
N GLN A 27 -7.81 11.94 -57.26
CA GLN A 27 -8.13 10.73 -56.52
C GLN A 27 -7.89 11.10 -55.04
N GLU A 28 -8.97 11.42 -54.31
CA GLU A 28 -8.91 11.65 -52.87
C GLU A 28 -8.34 10.40 -52.19
N ASP A 29 -7.07 10.53 -51.81
CA ASP A 29 -6.32 9.64 -50.95
C ASP A 29 -7.01 9.61 -49.57
N ARG A 30 -7.99 8.71 -49.40
CA ARG A 30 -8.41 8.34 -48.04
C ARG A 30 -7.22 7.66 -47.37
N PRO A 31 -6.69 8.18 -46.25
CA PRO A 31 -5.67 7.45 -45.53
C PRO A 31 -6.24 6.08 -45.15
N PRO A 32 -5.46 4.98 -45.30
CA PRO A 32 -5.91 3.68 -44.86
C PRO A 32 -6.23 3.76 -43.36
N ASP A 33 -7.35 3.16 -42.97
CA ASP A 33 -7.72 2.97 -41.57
C ASP A 33 -6.48 2.51 -40.81
N ALA A 34 -5.92 3.41 -40.01
CA ALA A 34 -4.86 3.11 -39.07
C ALA A 34 -5.50 2.29 -37.95
N GLY A 35 -5.82 1.04 -38.26
CA GLY A 35 -6.17 0.04 -37.28
C GLY A 35 -5.09 0.08 -36.21
N LEU A 36 -5.49 0.42 -34.98
CA LEU A 36 -4.58 0.51 -33.84
C LEU A 36 -3.73 -0.76 -33.81
N LEU A 37 -2.46 -0.63 -34.20
CA LEU A 37 -1.51 -1.73 -34.08
C LEU A 37 -1.53 -2.16 -32.60
N PRO A 38 -1.74 -3.47 -32.31
CA PRO A 38 -1.85 -3.91 -30.94
C PRO A 38 -0.55 -3.52 -30.21
N PRO A 39 -0.65 -2.89 -29.02
CA PRO A 39 0.49 -2.23 -28.39
C PRO A 39 1.70 -3.17 -28.32
N GLY A 40 2.89 -2.70 -28.70
CA GLY A 40 4.10 -3.53 -28.71
C GLY A 40 4.34 -4.24 -27.37
N GLU A 41 5.10 -5.33 -27.38
CA GLU A 41 5.29 -6.19 -26.19
C GLU A 41 5.77 -5.42 -24.96
N SER A 42 6.65 -4.43 -25.15
CA SER A 42 7.13 -3.49 -24.12
C SER A 42 5.99 -2.65 -23.51
N ALA A 43 5.05 -2.19 -24.34
CA ALA A 43 3.87 -1.42 -23.91
C ALA A 43 2.85 -2.33 -23.20
N ARG A 44 2.67 -3.57 -23.66
CA ARG A 44 1.86 -4.59 -22.96
C ARG A 44 2.47 -4.95 -21.60
N ARG A 45 3.80 -5.12 -21.53
CA ARG A 45 4.54 -5.41 -20.30
C ARG A 45 4.46 -4.23 -19.32
N ARG A 46 4.64 -3.00 -19.81
CA ARG A 46 4.36 -1.77 -19.03
C ARG A 46 2.92 -1.76 -18.54
N ALA A 47 1.92 -1.91 -19.39
CA ALA A 47 0.50 -1.91 -19.00
C ALA A 47 0.17 -3.00 -17.96
N ARG A 48 0.81 -4.17 -18.03
CA ARG A 48 0.67 -5.26 -17.05
C ARG A 48 1.27 -4.89 -15.69
N LEU A 49 2.49 -4.35 -15.68
CA LEU A 49 3.12 -3.78 -14.48
C LEU A 49 2.33 -2.57 -13.94
N LEU A 50 1.64 -1.85 -14.82
CA LEU A 50 0.80 -0.74 -14.42
C LEU A 50 -0.46 -1.25 -13.70
N ARG A 51 -1.09 -2.33 -14.16
CA ARG A 51 -2.27 -2.92 -13.50
C ARG A 51 -2.02 -3.43 -12.08
N VAL A 52 -0.80 -3.87 -11.76
CA VAL A 52 -0.45 -4.34 -10.40
C VAL A 52 -0.69 -3.27 -9.33
N TRP A 53 -0.49 -2.00 -9.69
CA TRP A 53 -0.63 -0.85 -8.78
C TRP A 53 -1.95 -0.10 -8.95
N GLN A 54 -2.85 -0.60 -9.80
CA GLN A 54 -4.18 -0.01 -9.91
C GLN A 54 -5.08 -0.52 -8.78
N PRO A 55 -5.81 0.38 -8.08
CA PRO A 55 -6.82 -0.05 -7.13
C PRO A 55 -7.79 -1.02 -7.81
N ALA A 56 -8.18 -2.10 -7.13
CA ALA A 56 -9.15 -3.05 -7.69
C ALA A 56 -10.52 -2.41 -7.94
N VAL A 57 -10.79 -1.28 -7.28
CA VAL A 57 -12.01 -0.50 -7.47
C VAL A 57 -11.62 0.97 -7.62
N VAL A 58 -11.85 1.51 -8.81
CA VAL A 58 -11.79 2.95 -9.06
C VAL A 58 -12.95 3.58 -8.29
N PRO A 59 -12.71 4.55 -7.40
CA PRO A 59 -13.80 5.25 -6.72
C PRO A 59 -14.69 5.96 -7.74
N ASP A 60 -15.99 5.99 -7.47
CA ASP A 60 -16.95 6.80 -8.24
C ASP A 60 -16.48 8.27 -8.30
N PRO A 61 -16.21 8.83 -9.50
CA PRO A 61 -15.77 10.20 -9.67
C PRO A 61 -16.79 11.23 -9.20
N GLN A 62 -18.09 10.88 -9.19
CA GLN A 62 -19.19 11.82 -8.98
C GLN A 62 -19.53 12.02 -7.49
N ALA A 63 -19.02 11.16 -6.60
CA ALA A 63 -19.41 11.14 -5.18
C ALA A 63 -18.44 11.89 -4.24
N ARG A 64 -17.47 12.65 -4.74
CA ARG A 64 -16.39 13.24 -3.91
C ARG A 64 -16.40 14.77 -3.90
N PRO A 65 -16.26 15.39 -2.72
CA PRO A 65 -15.75 16.76 -2.64
C PRO A 65 -14.39 16.81 -3.35
N VAL A 66 -14.13 17.88 -4.11
CA VAL A 66 -12.83 18.10 -4.76
C VAL A 66 -11.73 17.99 -3.70
N PRO A 67 -10.74 17.09 -3.86
CA PRO A 67 -9.67 16.94 -2.87
C PRO A 67 -8.91 18.24 -2.73
N ARG A 68 -8.89 18.82 -1.52
CA ARG A 68 -8.02 19.97 -1.25
C ARG A 68 -6.57 19.50 -1.25
N PRO A 69 -5.65 20.14 -2.00
CA PRO A 69 -4.25 19.82 -1.94
C PRO A 69 -3.75 20.06 -0.51
N LEU A 70 -3.02 19.09 0.04
CA LEU A 70 -2.33 19.30 1.31
C LEU A 70 -1.09 20.17 1.05
N PRO A 71 -0.75 21.12 1.96
CA PRO A 71 0.47 21.88 1.83
C PRO A 71 1.69 20.93 1.78
N VAL A 72 2.62 21.16 0.85
CA VAL A 72 3.87 20.38 0.74
C VAL A 72 4.60 20.32 2.08
N LEU A 73 4.62 21.44 2.80
CA LEU A 73 5.20 21.55 4.13
C LEU A 73 4.58 20.56 5.13
N ALA A 74 3.25 20.37 5.11
CA ALA A 74 2.58 19.45 6.02
C ALA A 74 2.99 17.99 5.76
N VAL A 75 3.15 17.61 4.48
CA VAL A 75 3.61 16.26 4.11
C VAL A 75 5.09 16.07 4.45
N ALA A 76 5.92 17.09 4.28
CA ALA A 76 7.32 17.07 4.70
C ALA A 76 7.46 16.93 6.23
N VAL A 77 6.66 17.69 7.00
CA VAL A 77 6.61 17.57 8.47
C VAL A 77 6.17 16.17 8.88
N LEU A 78 5.13 15.61 8.25
CA LEU A 78 4.69 14.23 8.52
C LEU A 78 5.83 13.23 8.28
N LEU A 79 6.54 13.33 7.17
CA LEU A 79 7.68 12.46 6.87
C LEU A 79 8.78 12.57 7.93
N VAL A 80 9.16 13.79 8.31
CA VAL A 80 10.18 14.02 9.35
C VAL A 80 9.72 13.46 10.69
N VAL A 81 8.49 13.74 11.11
CA VAL A 81 7.92 13.21 12.36
C VAL A 81 7.98 11.69 12.36
N LEU A 82 7.56 11.03 11.27
CA LEU A 82 7.62 9.58 11.18
C LEU A 82 9.07 9.08 11.26
N LEU A 83 9.98 9.63 10.46
CA LEU A 83 11.39 9.20 10.49
C LEU A 83 12.03 9.36 11.88
N LEU A 84 11.68 10.41 12.62
CA LEU A 84 12.21 10.65 13.96
C LEU A 84 11.47 9.86 15.05
N TRP A 85 10.23 9.42 14.82
CA TRP A 85 9.40 8.83 15.87
C TRP A 85 10.06 7.62 16.52
N ASN A 86 10.40 6.60 15.71
CA ASN A 86 10.98 5.36 16.22
C ASN A 86 12.49 5.46 16.45
N ASN A 87 13.16 6.34 15.71
CA ASN A 87 14.60 6.52 15.80
C ASN A 87 15.02 7.41 16.98
N VAL A 88 14.15 8.30 17.45
CA VAL A 88 14.48 9.33 18.45
C VAL A 88 13.43 9.50 19.53
N VAL A 89 12.15 9.67 19.16
CA VAL A 89 11.10 10.13 20.09
C VAL A 89 10.68 9.03 21.06
N ILE A 90 10.29 7.88 20.55
CA ILE A 90 9.69 6.81 21.38
C ILE A 90 10.67 6.26 22.40
N THR A 91 11.96 6.21 22.04
CA THR A 91 13.04 5.71 22.90
C THR A 91 13.40 6.67 24.04
N ARG A 92 13.01 7.94 23.91
CA ARG A 92 13.19 8.98 24.94
C ARG A 92 11.93 9.26 25.75
N THR A 93 10.84 8.55 25.46
CA THR A 93 9.58 8.78 26.16
C THR A 93 9.65 8.19 27.56
N PRO A 94 9.22 8.92 28.62
CA PRO A 94 9.22 8.39 29.98
C PRO A 94 8.51 7.04 30.09
N GLY A 95 9.09 6.11 30.85
CA GLY A 95 8.54 4.76 31.04
C GLY A 95 8.72 3.82 29.85
N HIS A 96 9.54 4.17 28.84
CA HIS A 96 9.92 3.23 27.78
C HIS A 96 10.74 2.06 28.38
N PRO A 97 10.48 0.80 28.00
CA PRO A 97 9.55 0.35 26.96
C PRO A 97 8.08 0.21 27.40
N ALA A 98 7.75 0.13 28.68
CA ALA A 98 6.38 -0.14 29.12
C ALA A 98 5.31 0.84 28.56
N SER A 99 5.66 2.12 28.37
CA SER A 99 4.73 3.16 27.91
C SER A 99 4.46 3.19 26.40
N TYR A 100 5.30 2.55 25.57
CA TYR A 100 5.23 2.71 24.12
C TYR A 100 3.87 2.32 23.50
N PRO A 101 3.14 1.29 23.96
CA PRO A 101 1.86 0.92 23.37
C PRO A 101 0.82 2.02 23.51
N LEU A 102 0.75 2.64 24.69
CA LEU A 102 -0.17 3.75 24.95
C LEU A 102 0.23 4.99 24.13
N VAL A 103 1.52 5.33 24.11
CA VAL A 103 2.03 6.50 23.38
C VAL A 103 1.75 6.38 21.89
N ASN A 104 1.98 5.21 21.28
CA ASN A 104 1.72 4.98 19.86
C ASN A 104 0.21 4.90 19.55
N ALA A 105 -0.62 4.38 20.47
CA ALA A 105 -2.08 4.42 20.31
C ALA A 105 -2.61 5.87 20.33
N LEU A 106 -2.11 6.72 21.23
CA LEU A 106 -2.44 8.14 21.28
C LEU A 106 -1.95 8.88 20.03
N ALA A 107 -0.72 8.60 19.58
CA ALA A 107 -0.17 9.15 18.34
C ALA A 107 -1.01 8.78 17.12
N THR A 108 -1.52 7.54 17.08
CA THR A 108 -2.47 7.09 16.05
C THR A 108 -3.73 7.94 16.06
N ALA A 109 -4.33 8.15 17.23
CA ALA A 109 -5.56 8.94 17.36
C ALA A 109 -5.34 10.41 16.92
N VAL A 110 -4.23 11.02 17.35
CA VAL A 110 -3.84 12.38 16.93
C VAL A 110 -3.62 12.45 15.42
N LEU A 111 -2.88 11.51 14.86
CA LEU A 111 -2.59 11.47 13.42
C LEU A 111 -3.87 11.33 12.59
N LEU A 112 -4.81 10.50 13.03
CA LEU A 112 -6.13 10.37 12.39
C LEU A 112 -6.95 11.64 12.52
N ALA A 113 -6.98 12.28 13.70
CA ALA A 113 -7.70 13.53 13.89
C ALA A 113 -7.16 14.63 12.96
N VAL A 114 -5.83 14.80 12.88
CA VAL A 114 -5.17 15.75 11.98
C VAL A 114 -5.46 15.42 10.53
N ALA A 115 -5.31 14.15 10.11
CA ALA A 115 -5.61 13.70 8.75
C ALA A 115 -7.06 14.02 8.35
N ARG A 116 -8.01 13.78 9.26
CA ARG A 116 -9.43 14.04 9.04
C ARG A 116 -9.74 15.54 8.98
N ALA A 117 -9.13 16.34 9.87
CA ALA A 117 -9.25 17.79 9.86
C ALA A 117 -8.65 18.43 8.60
N SER A 118 -7.59 17.83 8.04
CA SER A 118 -7.00 18.22 6.74
C SER A 118 -7.79 17.70 5.53
N GLY A 119 -8.93 17.04 5.75
CA GLY A 119 -9.86 16.65 4.69
C GLY A 119 -9.55 15.30 4.02
N LEU A 120 -8.69 14.44 4.58
CA LEU A 120 -8.56 13.05 4.11
C LEU A 120 -9.81 12.26 4.46
N SER A 121 -10.44 11.64 3.47
CA SER A 121 -11.63 10.79 3.67
C SER A 121 -11.26 9.41 4.24
N TRP A 122 -12.21 8.72 4.86
CA TRP A 122 -12.03 7.33 5.30
C TRP A 122 -11.66 6.38 4.16
N ASP A 123 -12.01 6.69 2.92
CA ASP A 123 -11.59 5.94 1.75
C ASP A 123 -10.12 6.10 1.40
N GLU A 124 -9.64 7.34 1.42
CA GLU A 124 -8.23 7.64 1.21
C GLU A 124 -7.38 7.00 2.32
N LEU A 125 -7.88 6.99 3.55
CA LEU A 125 -7.26 6.30 4.68
C LEU A 125 -7.39 4.77 4.62
N GLY A 126 -8.22 4.20 3.74
CA GLY A 126 -8.44 2.75 3.67
C GLY A 126 -9.29 2.19 4.82
N MET A 127 -10.07 3.03 5.49
CA MET A 127 -10.91 2.67 6.64
C MET A 127 -12.41 2.76 6.34
N ALA A 128 -12.81 2.91 5.09
CA ALA A 128 -14.21 2.94 4.71
C ALA A 128 -14.90 1.59 5.00
N ARG A 129 -16.02 1.62 5.73
CA ARG A 129 -16.78 0.41 6.15
C ARG A 129 -17.13 -0.52 4.98
N ARG A 130 -17.45 0.03 3.80
CA ARG A 130 -17.74 -0.75 2.59
C ARG A 130 -16.56 -1.61 2.07
N ARG A 131 -15.34 -1.34 2.55
CA ARG A 131 -14.11 -2.06 2.18
C ARG A 131 -13.73 -3.15 3.19
N LEU A 132 -14.52 -3.36 4.26
CA LEU A 132 -14.25 -4.40 5.26
C LEU A 132 -14.23 -5.81 4.66
N ARG A 133 -15.21 -6.15 3.81
CA ARG A 133 -15.28 -7.49 3.18
C ARG A 133 -14.05 -7.79 2.29
N PRO A 134 -13.67 -6.93 1.33
CA PRO A 134 -12.41 -7.10 0.60
C PRO A 134 -11.18 -7.13 1.52
N GLY A 135 -11.16 -6.30 2.57
CA GLY A 135 -10.09 -6.27 3.57
C GLY A 135 -9.91 -7.61 4.28
N LEU A 136 -11.01 -8.20 4.77
CA LEU A 136 -11.02 -9.53 5.40
C LEU A 136 -10.60 -10.63 4.44
N ARG A 137 -11.04 -10.59 3.17
CA ARG A 137 -10.68 -11.62 2.19
C ARG A 137 -9.18 -11.62 1.88
N TRP A 138 -8.62 -10.46 1.57
CA TRP A 138 -7.20 -10.32 1.25
C TRP A 138 -6.32 -10.50 2.49
N GLY A 139 -6.69 -9.89 3.61
CA GLY A 139 -5.96 -9.99 4.87
C GLY A 139 -6.02 -11.37 5.49
N GLY A 140 -7.18 -12.03 5.45
CA GLY A 140 -7.35 -13.41 5.92
C GLY A 140 -6.53 -14.41 5.11
N ALA A 141 -6.49 -14.25 3.78
CA ALA A 141 -5.63 -15.08 2.93
C ALA A 141 -4.13 -14.86 3.24
N ALA A 142 -3.72 -13.60 3.44
CA ALA A 142 -2.34 -13.27 3.80
C ALA A 142 -1.97 -13.81 5.19
N LEU A 143 -2.86 -13.68 6.17
CA LEU A 143 -2.70 -14.24 7.51
C LEU A 143 -2.58 -15.76 7.47
N ALA A 144 -3.46 -16.44 6.73
CA ALA A 144 -3.42 -17.90 6.59
C ALA A 144 -2.10 -18.37 5.95
N LEU A 145 -1.61 -17.65 4.94
CA LEU A 145 -0.32 -17.95 4.31
C LEU A 145 0.85 -17.82 5.29
N VAL A 146 0.89 -16.75 6.08
CA VAL A 146 1.94 -16.54 7.10
C VAL A 146 1.85 -17.58 8.21
N ALA A 147 0.63 -17.88 8.69
CA ALA A 147 0.41 -18.92 9.70
C ALA A 147 0.90 -20.30 9.21
N ALA A 148 0.61 -20.66 7.95
CA ALA A 148 1.11 -21.88 7.34
C ALA A 148 2.65 -21.89 7.25
N GLY A 149 3.27 -20.76 6.89
CA GLY A 149 4.72 -20.62 6.87
C GLY A 149 5.36 -20.89 8.24
N TYR A 150 4.82 -20.29 9.31
CA TYR A 150 5.29 -20.56 10.68
C TYR A 150 5.05 -22.01 11.10
N ALA A 151 3.91 -22.60 10.75
CA ALA A 151 3.64 -24.00 11.04
C ALA A 151 4.66 -24.93 10.36
N VAL A 152 5.01 -24.68 9.11
CA VAL A 152 6.06 -25.42 8.39
C VAL A 152 7.43 -25.22 9.05
N ALA A 153 7.79 -23.99 9.39
CA ALA A 153 9.07 -23.69 10.06
C ALA A 153 9.21 -24.38 11.42
N LEU A 154 8.11 -24.50 12.18
CA LEU A 154 8.08 -25.25 13.44
C LEU A 154 8.13 -26.77 13.24
N ALA A 155 7.46 -27.28 12.20
CA ALA A 155 7.39 -28.71 11.90
C ALA A 155 8.71 -29.27 11.35
N VAL A 156 9.50 -28.46 10.64
CA VAL A 156 10.77 -28.87 10.04
C VAL A 156 11.95 -28.46 10.95
N PRO A 157 12.66 -29.40 11.60
CA PRO A 157 13.72 -29.08 12.55
C PRO A 157 14.81 -28.17 11.99
N ALA A 158 15.18 -28.36 10.71
CA ALA A 158 16.19 -27.54 10.03
C ALA A 158 15.78 -26.06 9.86
N LEU A 159 14.49 -25.72 9.97
CA LEU A 159 13.99 -24.35 9.85
C LEU A 159 13.81 -23.66 11.21
N ARG A 160 13.82 -24.40 12.33
CA ARG A 160 13.64 -23.83 13.68
C ARG A 160 14.71 -22.80 14.06
N PRO A 161 16.00 -22.94 13.68
CA PRO A 161 16.99 -21.89 13.93
C PRO A 161 16.62 -20.55 13.28
N LEU A 162 15.84 -20.54 12.19
CA LEU A 162 15.35 -19.30 11.56
C LEU A 162 14.26 -18.58 12.39
N LEU A 163 13.68 -19.26 13.38
CA LEU A 163 12.68 -18.73 14.30
C LEU A 163 13.29 -18.26 15.62
N ALA A 164 14.59 -18.48 15.84
CA ALA A 164 15.26 -18.03 17.05
C ALA A 164 15.24 -16.49 17.13
N ASP A 165 14.81 -15.99 18.28
CA ASP A 165 14.82 -14.57 18.64
C ASP A 165 14.97 -14.51 20.16
N ASP A 166 16.17 -14.15 20.64
CA ASP A 166 16.52 -14.16 22.05
C ASP A 166 15.62 -13.23 22.89
N ARG A 167 14.95 -12.26 22.25
CA ARG A 167 13.93 -11.42 22.90
C ARG A 167 12.68 -12.20 23.33
N SER A 168 12.52 -13.43 22.86
CA SER A 168 11.40 -14.32 23.18
C SER A 168 11.86 -15.55 23.99
N ALA A 169 13.16 -15.63 24.31
CA ALA A 169 13.70 -16.69 25.16
C ALA A 169 13.13 -16.56 26.59
N GLY A 170 12.67 -17.68 27.16
CA GLY A 170 12.28 -17.74 28.58
C GLY A 170 11.06 -16.92 29.00
N ILE A 171 10.32 -16.31 28.06
CA ILE A 171 9.12 -15.53 28.40
C ILE A 171 7.99 -16.43 28.93
N ASP A 172 7.36 -16.01 30.02
CA ASP A 172 6.19 -16.70 30.55
C ASP A 172 4.94 -16.50 29.66
N LEU A 173 3.89 -17.28 29.91
CA LEU A 173 2.67 -17.23 29.11
C LEU A 173 1.91 -15.89 29.25
N GLY A 174 1.97 -15.27 30.43
CA GLY A 174 1.31 -13.99 30.69
C GLY A 174 2.01 -12.84 29.95
N GLU A 175 3.33 -12.79 30.00
CA GLU A 175 4.13 -11.82 29.24
C GLU A 175 3.98 -12.02 27.73
N LEU A 176 4.01 -13.28 27.27
CA LEU A 176 3.73 -13.59 25.86
C LEU A 176 2.35 -13.08 25.45
N ALA A 177 1.31 -13.34 26.25
CA ALA A 177 -0.05 -12.87 25.98
C ALA A 177 -0.13 -11.34 25.93
N VAL A 178 0.47 -10.63 26.88
CA VAL A 178 0.53 -9.16 26.87
C VAL A 178 1.26 -8.66 25.62
N ARG A 179 2.34 -9.32 25.21
CA ARG A 179 3.11 -8.93 24.03
C ARG A 179 2.28 -9.08 22.75
N VAL A 180 1.67 -10.24 22.52
CA VAL A 180 0.98 -10.54 21.26
C VAL A 180 -0.43 -9.97 21.17
N LEU A 181 -1.10 -9.73 22.30
CA LEU A 181 -2.48 -9.21 22.32
C LEU A 181 -2.56 -7.71 22.59
N VAL A 182 -1.53 -7.10 23.21
CA VAL A 182 -1.56 -5.67 23.57
C VAL A 182 -0.42 -4.90 22.93
N ARG A 183 0.83 -5.28 23.22
CA ARG A 183 2.00 -4.50 22.80
C ARG A 183 2.16 -4.48 21.27
N VAL A 184 2.06 -5.64 20.62
CA VAL A 184 2.15 -5.74 19.15
C VAL A 184 0.96 -5.07 18.46
N PRO A 185 -0.32 -5.37 18.79
CA PRO A 185 -1.44 -4.77 18.06
C PRO A 185 -1.51 -3.25 18.19
N PHE A 186 -1.41 -2.71 19.41
CA PHE A 186 -1.62 -1.28 19.66
C PHE A 186 -0.33 -0.47 19.60
N GLY A 187 0.78 -1.05 20.06
CA GLY A 187 2.07 -0.37 20.05
C GLY A 187 2.78 -0.41 18.71
N THR A 188 2.48 -1.39 17.85
CA THR A 188 3.19 -1.55 16.57
C THR A 188 2.21 -1.51 15.41
N VAL A 189 1.32 -2.49 15.29
CA VAL A 189 0.55 -2.70 14.05
C VAL A 189 -0.37 -1.53 13.73
N VAL A 190 -1.23 -1.15 14.67
CA VAL A 190 -2.20 -0.07 14.44
C VAL A 190 -1.48 1.23 14.09
N TRP A 191 -0.44 1.56 14.85
CA TRP A 191 0.33 2.78 14.61
C TRP A 191 1.01 2.78 13.24
N GLU A 192 1.75 1.73 12.90
CA GLU A 192 2.49 1.67 11.64
C GLU A 192 1.59 1.60 10.42
N GLU A 193 0.52 0.81 10.45
CA GLU A 193 -0.39 0.68 9.31
C GLU A 193 -1.19 1.97 9.07
N VAL A 194 -1.64 2.63 10.14
CA VAL A 194 -2.31 3.92 10.02
C VAL A 194 -1.35 4.99 9.52
N ALA A 195 -0.13 5.06 10.05
CA ALA A 195 0.85 6.06 9.66
C ALA A 195 1.30 5.91 8.22
N PHE A 196 1.79 4.73 7.84
CA PHE A 196 2.46 4.53 6.56
C PHE A 196 1.49 4.23 5.42
N ARG A 197 0.50 3.35 5.63
CA ARG A 197 -0.39 2.85 4.55
C ARG A 197 -1.71 3.62 4.48
N GLY A 198 -2.11 4.21 5.62
CA GLY A 198 -3.25 5.10 5.73
C GLY A 198 -2.87 6.52 5.35
N VAL A 199 -2.30 7.26 6.30
CA VAL A 199 -2.15 8.71 6.23
C VAL A 199 -1.05 9.14 5.27
N LEU A 200 0.16 8.57 5.37
CA LEU A 200 1.29 8.99 4.54
C LEU A 200 1.04 8.72 3.04
N VAL A 201 0.60 7.51 2.68
CA VAL A 201 0.24 7.18 1.29
C VAL A 201 -0.90 8.07 0.79
N ALA A 202 -1.95 8.30 1.59
CA ALA A 202 -3.06 9.17 1.20
C ALA A 202 -2.60 10.62 0.96
N ALA A 203 -1.77 11.16 1.86
CA ALA A 203 -1.25 12.51 1.75
C ALA A 203 -0.35 12.68 0.52
N LEU A 204 0.59 11.77 0.31
CA LEU A 204 1.48 11.76 -0.87
C LEU A 204 0.69 11.59 -2.17
N ALA A 205 -0.35 10.75 -2.19
CA ALA A 205 -1.16 10.50 -3.38
C ALA A 205 -1.98 11.73 -3.85
N ARG A 206 -2.09 12.79 -3.02
CA ARG A 206 -2.64 14.08 -3.44
C ARG A 206 -1.64 14.98 -4.17
N MET A 207 -0.35 14.65 -4.11
CA MET A 207 0.74 15.46 -4.69
C MET A 207 1.47 14.74 -5.83
N VAL A 208 1.59 13.41 -5.74
CA VAL A 208 2.32 12.59 -6.71
C VAL A 208 1.49 11.36 -7.11
N PRO A 209 1.78 10.75 -8.28
CA PRO A 209 1.15 9.50 -8.66
C PRO A 209 1.27 8.42 -7.56
N VAL A 210 0.22 7.63 -7.36
CA VAL A 210 0.12 6.63 -6.28
C VAL A 210 1.32 5.68 -6.18
N ARG A 211 1.98 5.36 -7.29
CA ARG A 211 3.21 4.55 -7.30
C ARG A 211 4.36 5.24 -6.60
N ARG A 212 4.56 6.53 -6.88
CA ARG A 212 5.60 7.34 -6.24
C ARG A 212 5.27 7.52 -4.77
N ALA A 213 4.00 7.73 -4.43
CA ALA A 213 3.54 7.74 -3.04
C ALA A 213 3.89 6.42 -2.30
N ALA A 214 3.62 5.27 -2.93
CA ALA A 214 3.96 3.97 -2.38
C ALA A 214 5.47 3.76 -2.22
N LEU A 215 6.29 4.18 -3.21
CA LEU A 215 7.75 4.10 -3.13
C LEU A 215 8.32 4.98 -2.02
N ILE A 216 7.85 6.23 -1.89
CA ILE A 216 8.29 7.16 -0.83
C ILE A 216 7.89 6.62 0.54
N ALA A 217 6.64 6.16 0.71
CA ALA A 217 6.18 5.59 1.97
C ALA A 217 6.94 4.31 2.34
N ALA A 218 7.25 3.45 1.36
CA ALA A 218 8.06 2.26 1.57
C ALA A 218 9.51 2.58 1.96
N ALA A 219 10.14 3.57 1.32
CA ALA A 219 11.48 4.03 1.69
C ALA A 219 11.49 4.61 3.12
N ALA A 220 10.50 5.45 3.46
CA ALA A 220 10.34 5.97 4.81
C ALA A 220 10.13 4.86 5.84
N PHE A 221 9.36 3.82 5.50
CA PHE A 221 9.17 2.63 6.33
C PHE A 221 10.46 1.81 6.48
N GLY A 222 11.30 1.73 5.45
CA GLY A 222 12.64 1.14 5.55
C GLY A 222 13.50 1.88 6.58
N LEU A 223 13.59 3.21 6.46
CA LEU A 223 14.36 4.06 7.37
C LEU A 223 13.80 4.09 8.81
N TRP A 224 12.49 3.91 8.98
CA TRP A 224 11.86 3.72 10.29
C TRP A 224 12.43 2.53 11.06
N HIS A 225 12.96 1.52 10.36
CA HIS A 225 13.47 0.29 10.95
C HIS A 225 14.93 0.35 11.38
N ILE A 226 15.63 1.48 11.21
CA ILE A 226 17.04 1.60 11.64
C ILE A 226 17.17 1.28 13.14
N ARG A 227 16.48 2.01 14.02
CA ARG A 227 16.56 1.79 15.47
C ARG A 227 16.03 0.41 15.91
N PRO A 228 14.88 -0.09 15.42
CA PRO A 228 14.45 -1.46 15.68
C PRO A 228 15.48 -2.52 15.27
N THR A 229 16.15 -2.33 14.13
CA THR A 229 17.18 -3.26 13.66
C THR A 229 18.37 -3.26 14.61
N LEU A 230 18.87 -2.08 14.98
CA LEU A 230 19.95 -1.96 15.96
C LEU A 230 19.58 -2.61 17.30
N GLY A 231 18.34 -2.46 17.77
CA GLY A 231 17.84 -3.12 18.98
C GLY A 231 17.75 -4.64 18.84
N GLY A 232 17.36 -5.16 17.66
CA GLY A 232 17.34 -6.59 17.37
C GLY A 232 18.74 -7.21 17.30
N LEU A 233 19.67 -6.55 16.60
CA LEU A 233 21.07 -6.97 16.51
C LEU A 233 21.73 -7.02 17.89
N ALA A 234 21.47 -6.03 18.75
CA ALA A 234 22.02 -6.00 20.10
C ALA A 234 21.40 -7.03 21.05
N ALA A 235 20.19 -7.53 20.73
CA ALA A 235 19.49 -8.50 21.57
C ALA A 235 19.82 -9.95 21.21
N ASN A 236 20.44 -10.22 20.06
CA ASN A 236 20.78 -11.57 19.63
C ASN A 236 22.29 -11.76 19.67
N GLU A 237 22.79 -12.50 20.68
CA GLU A 237 24.23 -12.61 20.97
C GLU A 237 25.03 -13.21 19.81
N LEU A 238 24.46 -14.24 19.15
CA LEU A 238 25.03 -14.89 17.96
C LEU A 238 25.26 -13.91 16.79
N VAL A 239 24.46 -12.85 16.71
CA VAL A 239 24.58 -11.84 15.65
C VAL A 239 25.41 -10.65 16.12
N ALA A 240 25.41 -10.35 17.41
CA ALA A 240 26.17 -9.25 17.99
C ALA A 240 27.68 -9.45 17.90
N ASP A 241 28.15 -10.68 18.15
CA ASP A 241 29.57 -11.04 18.10
C ASP A 241 30.11 -11.05 16.66
N ASP A 242 29.35 -11.62 15.72
CA ASP A 242 29.69 -11.67 14.28
C ASP A 242 29.65 -10.28 13.60
N LEU A 243 28.90 -9.32 14.17
CA LEU A 243 28.76 -7.95 13.65
C LEU A 243 29.44 -6.89 14.54
N ALA A 244 30.44 -7.28 15.34
CA ALA A 244 31.25 -6.37 16.14
C ALA A 244 31.97 -5.32 15.26
N ASP A 245 32.27 -5.67 14.01
CA ASP A 245 32.83 -4.76 13.01
C ASP A 245 31.79 -3.75 12.51
N GLY A 246 32.13 -2.45 12.63
CA GLY A 246 31.27 -1.34 12.20
C GLY A 246 30.71 -1.48 10.77
N PRO A 247 31.50 -1.88 9.75
CA PRO A 247 31.01 -2.10 8.39
C PRO A 247 29.98 -3.22 8.26
N ALA A 248 30.16 -4.34 8.97
CA ALA A 248 29.25 -5.48 8.93
C ALA A 248 27.89 -5.11 9.55
N ARG A 249 27.91 -4.39 10.69
CA ARG A 249 26.70 -3.84 11.30
C ARG A 249 25.96 -2.86 10.37
N VAL A 250 26.68 -1.96 9.69
CA VAL A 250 26.08 -1.05 8.71
C VAL A 250 25.45 -1.83 7.56
N GLY A 251 26.14 -2.85 7.03
CA GLY A 251 25.61 -3.72 5.99
C GLY A 251 24.31 -4.42 6.40
N ALA A 252 24.27 -4.98 7.61
CA ALA A 252 23.07 -5.61 8.17
C ALA A 252 21.90 -4.61 8.31
N VAL A 253 22.16 -3.40 8.83
CA VAL A 253 21.13 -2.36 8.94
C VAL A 253 20.59 -1.97 7.57
N VAL A 254 21.46 -1.76 6.58
CA VAL A 254 21.04 -1.44 5.20
C VAL A 254 20.21 -2.57 4.60
N LEU A 255 20.63 -3.83 4.78
CA LEU A 255 19.89 -4.99 4.28
C LEU A 255 18.50 -5.10 4.90
N VAL A 256 18.38 -4.94 6.22
CA VAL A 256 17.08 -4.98 6.89
C VAL A 256 16.20 -3.81 6.48
N CYS A 257 16.75 -2.59 6.37
CA CYS A 257 16.00 -1.42 5.87
C CYS A 257 15.50 -1.63 4.44
N ALA A 258 16.31 -2.23 3.56
CA ALA A 258 15.92 -2.54 2.19
C ALA A 258 14.82 -3.62 2.17
N GLY A 259 14.98 -4.69 2.96
CA GLY A 259 13.99 -5.76 3.10
C GLY A 259 12.66 -5.25 3.64
N THR A 260 12.67 -4.39 4.67
CA THR A 260 11.46 -3.79 5.23
C THR A 260 10.83 -2.79 4.28
N ALA A 261 11.60 -2.06 3.47
CA ALA A 261 11.04 -1.24 2.39
C ALA A 261 10.31 -2.10 1.34
N VAL A 262 10.88 -3.24 0.92
CA VAL A 262 10.22 -4.19 0.01
C VAL A 262 8.95 -4.76 0.64
N ALA A 263 8.99 -5.17 1.91
CA ALA A 263 7.80 -5.58 2.64
C ALA A 263 6.77 -4.43 2.68
N GLY A 264 7.21 -3.18 2.86
CA GLY A 264 6.35 -2.02 2.86
C GLY A 264 5.65 -1.77 1.53
N LEU A 265 6.28 -2.11 0.40
CA LEU A 265 5.64 -2.12 -0.91
C LEU A 265 4.56 -3.21 -1.01
N LEU A 266 4.82 -4.41 -0.49
CA LEU A 266 3.83 -5.49 -0.44
C LEU A 266 2.60 -5.09 0.40
N PHE A 267 2.82 -4.48 1.56
CA PHE A 267 1.74 -4.02 2.44
C PHE A 267 0.93 -2.90 1.79
N THR A 268 1.61 -1.95 1.15
CA THR A 268 0.94 -0.87 0.40
C THR A 268 0.16 -1.42 -0.79
N TRP A 269 0.71 -2.38 -1.51
CA TRP A 269 0.01 -3.09 -2.59
C TRP A 269 -1.25 -3.78 -2.05
N LEU A 270 -1.16 -4.49 -0.92
CA LEU A 270 -2.29 -5.17 -0.30
C LEU A 270 -3.38 -4.18 0.13
N ARG A 271 -3.00 -3.02 0.69
CA ARG A 271 -3.90 -1.89 1.00
C ARG A 271 -4.61 -1.34 -0.23
N LEU A 272 -3.89 -1.16 -1.33
CA LEU A 272 -4.44 -0.60 -2.57
C LEU A 272 -5.33 -1.62 -3.29
N ARG A 273 -4.95 -2.90 -3.25
CA ARG A 273 -5.67 -3.99 -3.89
C ARG A 273 -6.99 -4.30 -3.20
N SER A 274 -6.99 -4.36 -1.87
CA SER A 274 -8.21 -4.54 -1.08
C SER A 274 -9.03 -3.25 -0.94
N GLY A 275 -8.37 -2.09 -1.06
CA GLY A 275 -8.96 -0.80 -0.71
C GLY A 275 -9.13 -0.62 0.80
N SER A 276 -8.54 -1.48 1.62
CA SER A 276 -8.72 -1.51 3.07
C SER A 276 -7.39 -1.64 3.82
N LEU A 277 -7.24 -0.90 4.92
CA LEU A 277 -6.16 -1.09 5.89
C LEU A 277 -6.28 -2.39 6.68
N LEU A 278 -7.47 -3.00 6.73
CA LEU A 278 -7.65 -4.26 7.43
C LEU A 278 -6.79 -5.37 6.80
N ALA A 279 -6.57 -5.34 5.49
CA ALA A 279 -5.77 -6.35 4.81
C ALA A 279 -4.30 -6.35 5.26
N PRO A 280 -3.55 -5.23 5.20
CA PRO A 280 -2.19 -5.19 5.72
C PRO A 280 -2.14 -5.27 7.25
N VAL A 281 -3.15 -4.81 8.01
CA VAL A 281 -3.21 -5.01 9.48
C VAL A 281 -3.21 -6.50 9.83
N LEU A 282 -4.01 -7.32 9.14
CA LEU A 282 -4.05 -8.77 9.38
C LEU A 282 -2.73 -9.45 9.00
N LEU A 283 -2.12 -9.05 7.87
CA LEU A 283 -0.78 -9.53 7.50
C LEU A 283 0.26 -9.13 8.56
N HIS A 284 0.23 -7.88 9.04
CA HIS A 284 1.15 -7.37 10.04
C HIS A 284 1.02 -8.15 11.36
N LEU A 285 -0.21 -8.32 11.85
CA LEU A 285 -0.51 -9.10 13.05
C LEU A 285 -0.03 -10.54 12.90
N ALA A 286 -0.23 -11.15 11.72
CA ALA A 286 0.24 -12.50 11.45
C ALA A 286 1.77 -12.59 11.56
N THR A 287 2.50 -11.71 10.88
CA THR A 287 3.97 -11.74 10.90
C THR A 287 4.54 -11.44 12.29
N ASN A 288 3.96 -10.50 13.04
CA ASN A 288 4.54 -10.11 14.33
C ASN A 288 4.04 -10.99 15.48
N SER A 289 2.73 -11.18 15.60
CA SER A 289 2.15 -11.90 16.73
C SER A 289 2.40 -13.40 16.61
N LEU A 290 2.15 -13.99 15.44
CA LEU A 290 2.44 -15.42 15.24
C LEU A 290 3.94 -15.67 15.19
N GLY A 291 4.74 -14.73 14.67
CA GLY A 291 6.21 -14.80 14.74
C GLY A 291 6.73 -14.83 16.17
N THR A 292 6.20 -13.97 17.05
CA THR A 292 6.54 -13.98 18.48
C THR A 292 6.16 -15.31 19.14
N VAL A 293 4.97 -15.84 18.83
CA VAL A 293 4.54 -17.16 19.34
C VAL A 293 5.44 -18.27 18.81
N ALA A 294 5.75 -18.29 17.52
CA ALA A 294 6.59 -19.29 16.90
C ALA A 294 8.02 -19.27 17.47
N ALA A 295 8.59 -18.08 17.69
CA ALA A 295 9.89 -17.91 18.33
C ALA A 295 9.89 -18.46 19.76
N ALA A 296 8.86 -18.15 20.54
CA ALA A 296 8.70 -18.65 21.91
C ALA A 296 8.51 -20.18 21.97
N ILE A 297 7.86 -20.79 20.97
CA ILE A 297 7.73 -22.25 20.87
C ILE A 297 9.04 -22.90 20.46
N ALA A 298 9.76 -22.32 19.51
CA ALA A 298 11.01 -22.90 18.99
C ALA A 298 12.15 -22.93 20.02
N GLN A 299 12.05 -22.12 21.07
CA GLN A 299 13.05 -21.99 22.15
C GLN A 299 12.62 -22.66 23.46
N ARG A 300 11.54 -23.45 23.44
CA ARG A 300 11.15 -24.36 24.53
C ARG A 300 11.68 -25.75 24.24
#